data_AF-A0A1M4SB81-F1
#
_entry.id   AF-A0A1M4SB81-F1
#
_cell.length_a   1.000
_cell.length_b   1.000
_cell.length_c   1.000
_cell.angle_alpha   90.00
_cell.angle_beta   90.00
_cell.angle_gamma   90.00
#
_symmetry.space_group_name_H-M   'P 1'
#
loop_
_entity.id
_entity.type
_entity.pdbx_description
1 polymer ?
#
loop_
_entity_poly.entity_id
_entity_poly.type
_entity_poly.pdbx_seq_one_letter_code
_entity_poly.pdbx_strand_id
1 'polypeptide(L)'
;MAKKETNTIKRAYRRSAKTYQAFSASKAELFSLINPFIENDTDVADDSICVDYLPGDGFAFMMDDRGVSIKEMIGRIEDLKSGERIKLSDLTPYL
;
A
#
# COMPACT_ATOMS: atom_id res chain seq x y z
N MET A 1 -35.64 -19.32 14.71
CA MET A 1 -34.19 -19.52 14.42
C MET A 1 -33.53 -18.30 13.76
N ALA A 2 -34.23 -17.53 12.93
CA ALA A 2 -33.71 -16.33 12.25
C ALA A 2 -32.98 -15.26 13.11
N LYS A 3 -33.48 -14.92 14.32
CA LYS A 3 -32.86 -13.86 15.16
C LYS A 3 -31.41 -14.17 15.58
N LYS A 4 -31.06 -15.45 15.76
CA LYS A 4 -29.72 -15.87 16.20
C LYS A 4 -28.71 -15.72 15.05
N GLU A 5 -29.12 -16.10 13.83
CA GLU A 5 -28.33 -15.96 12.60
C GLU A 5 -28.11 -14.48 12.24
N THR A 6 -29.14 -13.64 12.31
CA THR A 6 -29.00 -12.20 12.05
C THR A 6 -28.00 -11.53 12.99
N ASN A 7 -27.96 -11.93 14.26
CA ASN A 7 -27.00 -11.39 15.23
C ASN A 7 -25.56 -11.88 14.96
N THR A 8 -25.40 -13.13 14.51
CA THR A 8 -24.10 -13.66 14.08
C THR A 8 -23.55 -12.90 12.88
N ILE A 9 -24.39 -12.66 11.85
CA ILE A 9 -24.02 -11.90 10.65
C ILE A 9 -23.61 -10.46 11.01
N LYS A 10 -24.41 -9.77 11.85
CA LYS A 10 -24.07 -8.41 12.32
C LYS A 10 -22.73 -8.36 13.07
N ARG A 11 -22.41 -9.38 13.86
CA ARG A 11 -21.12 -9.48 14.57
C ARG A 11 -19.96 -9.71 13.60
N ALA A 12 -20.13 -10.60 12.62
CA ALA A 12 -19.13 -10.84 11.58
C ALA A 12 -18.83 -9.56 10.79
N TYR A 13 -19.88 -8.85 10.34
CA TYR A 13 -19.75 -7.57 9.63
C TYR A 13 -18.94 -6.54 10.42
N ARG A 14 -19.28 -6.33 11.71
CA ARG A 14 -18.54 -5.38 12.56
C ARG A 14 -17.06 -5.75 12.70
N ARG A 15 -16.74 -7.04 12.78
CA ARG A 15 -15.35 -7.51 12.83
C ARG A 15 -14.63 -7.21 11.51
N SER A 16 -15.21 -7.59 10.38
CA SER A 16 -14.63 -7.33 9.05
C SER A 16 -14.44 -5.83 8.80
N ALA A 17 -15.41 -4.99 9.17
CA ALA A 17 -15.30 -3.54 9.04
C ALA A 17 -14.15 -2.98 9.88
N LYS A 18 -13.97 -3.45 11.11
CA LYS A 18 -12.84 -3.04 11.97
C LYS A 18 -11.50 -3.47 11.37
N THR A 19 -11.41 -4.69 10.84
CA THR A 19 -10.19 -5.17 10.16
C THR A 19 -9.89 -4.35 8.91
N TYR A 20 -10.89 -4.06 8.08
CA TYR A 20 -10.74 -3.21 6.91
C TYR A 20 -10.27 -1.80 7.27
N GLN A 21 -10.84 -1.18 8.31
CA GLN A 21 -10.39 0.13 8.78
C GLN A 21 -8.93 0.12 9.24
N ALA A 22 -8.52 -0.89 10.01
CA ALA A 22 -7.13 -1.03 10.42
C ALA A 22 -6.19 -1.20 9.22
N PHE A 23 -6.59 -2.03 8.25
CA PHE A 23 -5.84 -2.26 7.01
C PHE A 23 -5.70 -0.99 6.15
N SER A 24 -6.80 -0.26 5.96
CA SER A 24 -6.80 1.01 5.22
C SER A 24 -5.94 2.07 5.89
N ALA A 25 -5.92 2.10 7.23
CA ALA A 25 -5.05 3.00 7.99
C ALA A 25 -3.57 2.66 7.76
N SER A 26 -3.20 1.37 7.80
CA SER A 26 -1.81 0.94 7.55
C SER A 26 -1.33 1.30 6.15
N LYS A 27 -2.18 1.19 5.11
CA LYS A 27 -1.84 1.63 3.75
C LYS A 27 -1.49 3.12 3.69
N ALA A 28 -2.34 3.95 4.29
CA ALA A 28 -2.14 5.40 4.29
C ALA A 28 -0.89 5.81 5.08
N GLU A 29 -0.61 5.14 6.20
CA GLU A 29 0.59 5.37 7.00
C GLU A 29 1.87 5.00 6.23
N LEU A 30 1.90 3.81 5.62
CA LEU A 30 3.03 3.37 4.78
C LEU A 30 3.26 4.33 3.61
N PHE A 31 2.20 4.72 2.91
CA PHE A 31 2.29 5.69 1.82
C PHE A 31 2.91 7.01 2.32
N SER A 32 2.42 7.55 3.43
CA SER A 32 2.91 8.82 3.99
C SER A 32 4.37 8.76 4.43
N LEU A 33 4.85 7.59 4.87
CA LEU A 33 6.25 7.38 5.24
C LEU A 33 7.18 7.27 4.03
N ILE A 34 6.71 6.67 2.93
CA ILE A 34 7.52 6.41 1.73
C ILE A 34 7.51 7.60 0.76
N ASN A 35 6.35 8.21 0.54
CA ASN A 35 6.15 9.25 -0.48
C ASN A 35 7.16 10.41 -0.44
N PRO A 36 7.67 10.88 0.73
CA PRO A 36 8.69 11.93 0.77
C PRO A 36 10.02 11.57 0.09
N PHE A 37 10.31 10.28 -0.10
CA PHE A 37 11.53 9.78 -0.74
C PHE A 37 11.36 9.52 -2.24
N ILE A 38 10.17 9.80 -2.79
CA ILE A 38 9.82 9.49 -4.18
C ILE A 38 9.94 10.72 -5.06
N GLU A 39 10.42 10.52 -6.28
CA GLU A 39 10.38 11.47 -7.38
C GLU A 39 9.46 10.92 -8.48
N ASN A 40 8.34 11.60 -8.71
CA ASN A 40 7.49 11.31 -9.86
C ASN A 40 8.12 11.96 -11.10
N ASP A 41 8.94 11.18 -11.81
CA ASP A 41 9.58 11.56 -13.08
C ASP A 41 8.84 11.00 -14.30
N THR A 42 7.55 10.68 -14.14
CA THR A 42 6.67 10.11 -15.15
C THR A 42 5.49 11.03 -15.43
N ASP A 43 4.73 10.75 -16.48
CA ASP A 43 3.47 11.46 -16.79
C ASP A 43 2.27 10.91 -15.99
N VAL A 44 2.50 10.00 -15.04
CA VAL A 44 1.45 9.37 -14.24
C VAL A 44 0.93 10.34 -13.19
N ALA A 45 -0.39 10.41 -13.04
CA ALA A 45 -1.03 11.26 -12.05
C ALA A 45 -0.76 10.76 -10.62
N ASP A 46 -0.58 11.68 -9.68
CA ASP A 46 -0.25 11.36 -8.29
C ASP A 46 -1.32 10.50 -7.59
N ASP A 47 -2.57 10.54 -8.06
CA ASP A 47 -3.67 9.71 -7.55
C ASP A 47 -3.58 8.24 -7.97
N SER A 48 -2.72 7.93 -8.94
CA SER A 48 -2.45 6.58 -9.43
C SER A 48 -1.31 5.89 -8.65
N ILE A 49 -0.68 6.62 -7.72
CA ILE A 49 0.36 6.11 -6.84
C ILE A 49 -0.27 5.69 -5.52
N CYS A 50 -0.04 4.45 -5.08
CA CYS A 50 -0.65 3.96 -3.85
C CYS A 50 0.19 2.88 -3.15
N VAL A 51 -0.27 2.48 -1.95
CA VAL A 51 0.18 1.24 -1.31
C VAL A 51 -0.95 0.22 -1.37
N ASP A 52 -0.68 -0.92 -1.97
CA ASP A 52 -1.62 -2.05 -2.04
C ASP A 52 -1.09 -3.30 -1.36
N TYR A 53 -1.94 -4.29 -1.14
CA TYR A 53 -1.57 -5.61 -0.67
C TYR A 53 -1.56 -6.60 -1.84
N LEU A 54 -0.41 -7.22 -2.06
CA LEU A 54 -0.21 -8.24 -3.07
C LEU A 54 0.05 -9.59 -2.39
N PRO A 55 -0.68 -10.66 -2.77
CA PRO A 55 -0.41 -12.00 -2.26
C PRO A 55 1.03 -12.41 -2.53
N GLY A 56 1.75 -12.85 -1.49
CA GLY A 56 3.17 -13.19 -1.56
C GLY A 56 4.09 -12.10 -1.01
N ASP A 57 3.89 -10.86 -1.46
CA ASP A 57 4.76 -9.73 -1.11
C ASP A 57 4.30 -8.95 0.13
N GLY A 58 3.04 -9.11 0.53
CA GLY A 58 2.46 -8.30 1.60
C GLY A 58 2.07 -6.94 1.05
N PHE A 59 2.51 -5.85 1.70
CA PHE A 59 2.29 -4.52 1.15
C PHE A 59 3.32 -4.21 0.05
N ALA A 60 2.87 -3.52 -1.01
CA ALA A 60 3.70 -3.03 -2.10
C ALA A 60 3.36 -1.55 -2.38
N PHE A 61 4.37 -0.78 -2.76
CA PHE A 61 4.22 0.58 -3.27
C PHE A 61 4.07 0.49 -4.79
N MET A 62 2.99 1.03 -5.32
CA MET A 62 2.51 0.76 -6.68
C MET A 62 2.23 2.06 -7.44
N MET A 63 2.44 2.01 -8.75
CA MET A 63 2.03 3.00 -9.74
C MET A 63 1.56 2.23 -10.98
N ASP A 64 0.28 2.34 -11.32
CA ASP A 64 -0.36 1.52 -12.37
C ASP A 64 -0.08 0.02 -12.19
N ASP A 65 0.55 -0.62 -13.19
CA ASP A 65 0.95 -2.03 -13.20
C ASP A 65 2.39 -2.25 -12.69
N ARG A 66 3.04 -1.22 -12.16
CA ARG A 66 4.40 -1.25 -11.66
C ARG A 66 4.44 -1.05 -10.16
N GLY A 67 5.50 -1.52 -9.53
CA GLY A 67 5.68 -1.31 -8.12
C GLY A 67 6.94 -1.94 -7.56
N VAL A 68 6.97 -2.01 -6.23
CA VAL A 68 7.99 -2.71 -5.45
C VAL A 68 7.41 -3.09 -4.08
N SER A 69 7.83 -4.22 -3.52
CA SER A 69 7.42 -4.61 -2.17
C SER A 69 7.86 -3.54 -1.15
N ILE A 70 7.09 -3.31 -0.09
CA ILE A 70 7.45 -2.33 0.95
C ILE A 70 8.79 -2.70 1.60
N LYS A 71 9.07 -4.00 1.74
CA LYS A 71 10.35 -4.49 2.28
C LYS A 71 11.53 -4.03 1.41
N GLU A 72 11.42 -4.18 0.10
CA GLU A 72 12.46 -3.72 -0.82
C GLU A 72 12.53 -2.19 -0.89
N MET A 73 11.38 -1.50 -0.85
CA MET A 73 11.34 -0.04 -0.81
C MET A 73 12.09 0.52 0.39
N ILE A 74 11.93 -0.09 1.58
CA ILE A 74 12.67 0.31 2.79
C ILE A 74 14.18 0.18 2.55
N GLY A 75 14.65 -0.93 1.96
CA GLY A 75 16.06 -1.10 1.62
C GLY A 75 16.57 -0.01 0.67
N ARG A 76 15.80 0.33 -0.37
CA ARG A 76 16.14 1.42 -1.29
C ARG A 76 16.24 2.76 -0.56
N ILE A 77 15.35 3.04 0.39
CA ILE A 77 15.36 4.28 1.19
C ILE A 77 16.58 4.33 2.12
N GLU A 78 16.94 3.22 2.75
CA GLU A 78 18.13 3.13 3.63
C GLU A 78 19.43 3.43 2.88
N ASP A 79 19.50 3.08 1.60
CA ASP A 79 20.66 3.30 0.73
C ASP A 79 20.72 4.71 0.12
N LEU A 80 19.70 5.55 0.28
CA LEU A 80 19.66 6.89 -0.29
C LEU A 80 20.71 7.80 0.36
N LYS A 81 21.46 8.53 -0.47
CA LYS A 81 22.29 9.65 0.00
C LYS A 81 21.45 10.91 0.17
N SER A 82 22.02 11.88 0.88
CA SER A 82 21.37 13.18 1.09
C SER A 82 20.99 13.84 -0.24
N GLY A 83 19.69 14.10 -0.41
CA GLY A 83 19.13 14.74 -1.61
C GLY A 83 18.74 13.77 -2.73
N GLU A 84 19.07 12.49 -2.63
CA GLU A 84 18.61 11.48 -3.58
C GLU A 84 17.14 11.11 -3.32
N ARG A 85 16.46 10.70 -4.39
CA ARG A 85 15.07 10.22 -4.38
C ARG A 85 14.95 8.99 -5.28
N ILE A 86 13.97 8.16 -4.99
CA ILE A 86 13.64 6.98 -5.79
C ILE A 86 12.70 7.44 -6.91
N LYS A 87 13.10 7.20 -8.16
CA LYS A 87 12.30 7.59 -9.31
C LYS A 87 11.20 6.57 -9.57
N LEU A 88 10.00 7.04 -9.89
CA LEU A 88 8.91 6.15 -10.28
C LEU A 88 9.23 5.39 -11.56
N SER A 89 10.05 5.96 -12.45
CA SER A 89 10.58 5.28 -13.63
C SER A 89 11.48 4.07 -13.32
N ASP A 90 11.95 3.90 -12.08
CA ASP A 90 12.75 2.74 -11.63
C ASP A 90 11.90 1.58 -11.06
N LEU A 91 10.57 1.73 -10.98
CA LEU A 91 9.69 0.67 -10.50
C LEU A 91 9.55 -0.45 -11.53
N THR A 92 9.54 -1.70 -11.11
CA THR A 92 9.40 -2.83 -12.04
C THR A 92 7.94 -3.16 -12.30
N PRO A 93 7.56 -3.60 -13.51
CA PRO A 93 6.24 -4.19 -13.74
C PRO A 93 5.97 -5.35 -12.78
N TYR A 94 4.80 -5.35 -12.14
CA TYR A 94 4.30 -6.44 -11.32
C TYR A 94 3.53 -7.41 -12.22
N LEU A 95 3.93 -8.69 -12.20
CA LEU A 95 3.29 -9.77 -12.96
C LEU A 95 1.94 -10.18 -12.36
#